data_AF-A0A662GDU1-F1
#
_entry.id   AF-A0A662GDU1-F1
#
_cell.length_a   1.000
_cell.length_b   1.000
_cell.length_c   1.000
_cell.angle_alpha   90.00
_cell.angle_beta   90.00
_cell.angle_gamma   90.00
#
_symmetry.space_group_name_H-M   'P 1'
#
loop_
_entity.id
_entity.type
_entity.pdbx_description
1 polymer ?
#
loop_
_entity_poly.entity_id
_entity_poly.type
_entity_poly.pdbx_seq_one_letter_code
_entity_poly.pdbx_strand_id
1 'polypeptide(L)'
;MNILITGGCGFIGSYLVRRLIDLKNISKIVVLDIKDCEYENVDFIHMDIRDKNIAYIMHNIDIVIHLAALIDVRESVLNPNLYHDINVNGTLNILDSCIKN
;
A
#
# COMPACT_ATOMS: atom_id res chain seq x y z
N MET A 1 9.40 -9.11 -11.73
CA MET A 1 9.42 -8.00 -10.76
C MET A 1 8.44 -8.31 -9.64
N ASN A 2 8.79 -7.98 -8.41
CA ASN A 2 7.96 -8.09 -7.23
C ASN A 2 7.41 -6.71 -6.87
N ILE A 3 6.10 -6.60 -6.74
CA ILE A 3 5.41 -5.31 -6.54
C ILE A 3 4.69 -5.32 -5.20
N LEU A 4 4.89 -4.27 -4.41
CA LEU A 4 4.06 -3.95 -3.25
C LEU A 4 3.06 -2.85 -3.62
N ILE A 5 1.78 -3.06 -3.31
CA ILE A 5 0.71 -2.08 -3.52
C ILE A 5 0.06 -1.78 -2.17
N THR A 6 0.25 -0.57 -1.64
CA THR A 6 -0.49 -0.14 -0.45
C THR A 6 -1.86 0.41 -0.88
N GLY A 7 -2.94 0.14 -0.14
CA GLY A 7 -4.27 0.61 -0.54
C GLY A 7 -4.88 -0.21 -1.69
N GLY A 8 -4.38 -1.44 -1.87
CA GLY A 8 -4.76 -2.32 -2.98
C GLY A 8 -6.22 -2.78 -2.92
N CYS A 9 -6.86 -2.75 -1.74
CA CYS A 9 -8.27 -3.10 -1.59
C CYS A 9 -9.20 -1.90 -1.88
N GLY A 10 -8.64 -0.70 -2.13
CA GLY A 10 -9.39 0.51 -2.47
C GLY A 10 -9.93 0.52 -3.91
N PHE A 11 -10.63 1.60 -4.27
CA PHE A 11 -11.21 1.75 -5.62
C PHE A 11 -10.14 1.67 -6.71
N ILE A 12 -9.13 2.55 -6.70
CA ILE A 12 -8.06 2.52 -7.72
C ILE A 12 -7.19 1.26 -7.57
N GLY A 13 -6.86 0.89 -6.33
CA GLY A 13 -6.01 -0.26 -6.02
C GLY A 13 -6.54 -1.57 -6.60
N SER A 14 -7.83 -1.83 -6.43
CA SER A 14 -8.42 -3.11 -6.86
C SER A 14 -8.41 -3.30 -8.38
N TYR A 15 -8.61 -2.23 -9.16
CA TYR A 15 -8.47 -2.27 -10.62
C TYR A 15 -7.02 -2.42 -11.05
N LEU A 16 -6.10 -1.77 -10.34
CA LEU A 16 -4.66 -1.91 -10.59
C LEU A 16 -4.20 -3.35 -10.35
N VAL A 17 -4.52 -3.93 -9.18
CA VAL A 17 -4.16 -5.31 -8.84
C VAL A 17 -4.64 -6.28 -9.92
N ARG A 18 -5.92 -6.21 -10.29
CA ARG A 18 -6.51 -7.05 -11.36
C ARG A 18 -5.76 -6.93 -12.67
N ARG A 19 -5.32 -5.72 -13.05
CA ARG A 19 -4.59 -5.51 -14.30
C ARG A 19 -3.15 -5.99 -14.25
N LEU A 20 -2.51 -5.98 -13.07
CA LEU A 20 -1.13 -6.40 -12.90
C LEU A 20 -0.97 -7.93 -12.82
N ILE A 21 -1.97 -8.65 -12.29
CA ILE A 21 -1.93 -10.13 -12.18
C ILE A 21 -1.66 -10.79 -13.55
N ASP A 22 -2.21 -10.24 -14.64
CA ASP A 22 -2.10 -10.82 -15.98
C ASP A 22 -0.77 -10.49 -16.70
N LEU A 23 0.12 -9.70 -16.08
CA LEU A 23 1.36 -9.27 -16.73
C LEU A 23 2.50 -10.27 -16.53
N LYS A 24 3.04 -10.76 -17.65
CA LYS A 24 4.10 -11.79 -17.68
C LYS A 24 5.42 -11.40 -16.98
N ASN A 25 5.69 -10.11 -16.80
CA ASN A 25 6.91 -9.61 -16.17
C ASN A 25 6.76 -9.40 -14.65
N ILE A 26 5.58 -9.67 -14.09
CA ILE A 26 5.31 -9.58 -12.66
C ILE A 26 5.38 -10.99 -12.07
N SER A 27 6.28 -11.17 -11.12
CA SER A 27 6.58 -12.45 -10.49
C SER A 27 5.80 -12.61 -9.19
N LYS A 28 5.53 -11.48 -8.51
CA LYS A 28 4.84 -11.44 -7.23
C LYS A 28 4.12 -10.11 -7.06
N ILE A 29 2.91 -10.15 -6.52
CA ILE A 29 2.17 -8.99 -6.05
C ILE A 29 1.89 -9.17 -4.55
N VAL A 30 2.20 -8.14 -3.78
CA VAL A 30 1.86 -8.02 -2.36
C VAL A 30 0.90 -6.84 -2.22
N VAL A 31 -0.24 -7.04 -1.58
CA VAL A 31 -1.18 -5.98 -1.22
C VAL A 31 -1.10 -5.73 0.27
N LEU A 32 -0.86 -4.47 0.64
CA LEU A 32 -0.96 -4.00 2.02
C LEU A 32 -2.17 -3.08 2.17
N ASP A 33 -3.09 -3.41 3.07
CA ASP A 33 -4.27 -2.59 3.33
C ASP A 33 -4.80 -2.86 4.75
N ILE A 34 -5.62 -1.95 5.26
CA ILE A 34 -6.38 -2.14 6.52
C ILE A 34 -7.78 -2.71 6.25
N LYS A 35 -8.20 -2.73 5.00
CA LYS A 35 -9.43 -3.39 4.55
C LYS A 35 -9.08 -4.77 4.04
N ASP A 36 -9.89 -5.76 4.37
CA ASP A 36 -9.69 -7.10 3.84
C ASP A 36 -10.09 -7.15 2.36
N CYS A 37 -9.25 -7.81 1.56
CA CYS A 37 -9.58 -8.21 0.21
C CYS A 37 -8.88 -9.52 -0.14
N GLU A 38 -9.46 -10.24 -1.09
CA GLU A 38 -8.94 -11.51 -1.56
C GLU A 38 -8.75 -11.43 -3.07
N TYR A 39 -7.55 -11.77 -3.53
CA TYR A 39 -7.21 -11.92 -4.93
C TYR A 39 -6.46 -13.24 -5.11
N GLU A 40 -6.74 -13.92 -6.22
CA GLU A 40 -6.01 -15.12 -6.59
C GLU A 40 -4.55 -14.77 -6.95
N ASN A 41 -3.59 -15.55 -6.46
CA ASN A 41 -2.14 -15.37 -6.71
C ASN A 41 -1.56 -14.02 -6.24
N VAL A 42 -2.12 -13.45 -5.17
CA VAL A 42 -1.61 -12.22 -4.52
C VAL A 42 -1.44 -12.48 -3.03
N ASP A 43 -0.31 -12.05 -2.48
CA ASP A 43 -0.09 -12.06 -1.04
C ASP A 43 -0.79 -10.85 -0.41
N PHE A 44 -1.66 -11.07 0.57
CA PHE A 44 -2.33 -10.00 1.31
C PHE A 44 -1.71 -9.82 2.69
N ILE A 45 -1.49 -8.56 3.09
CA ILE A 45 -0.97 -8.16 4.39
C ILE A 45 -1.94 -7.13 4.99
N HIS A 46 -2.66 -7.54 6.03
CA HIS A 46 -3.50 -6.64 6.80
C HIS A 46 -2.62 -5.76 7.71
N MET A 47 -2.33 -4.53 7.29
CA MET A 47 -1.42 -3.63 8.00
C MET A 47 -1.69 -2.17 7.62
N ASP A 48 -1.50 -1.27 8.60
CA ASP A 48 -1.56 0.18 8.39
C ASP A 48 -0.19 0.69 7.89
N ILE A 49 -0.18 1.65 6.97
CA ILE A 49 1.05 2.24 6.43
C ILE A 49 1.92 2.98 7.46
N ARG A 50 1.39 3.25 8.64
CA ARG A 50 2.12 3.84 9.78
C ARG A 50 2.83 2.78 10.64
N ASP A 51 2.63 1.49 10.37
CA ASP A 51 3.28 0.43 11.12
C ASP A 51 4.80 0.43 10.87
N LYS A 52 5.58 0.47 11.95
CA LYS A 52 7.05 0.54 11.89
C LYS A 52 7.68 -0.75 11.37
N ASN A 53 6.92 -1.84 11.31
CA ASN A 53 7.36 -3.15 10.85
C ASN A 53 7.29 -3.31 9.32
N ILE A 54 6.87 -2.27 8.58
CA ILE A 54 6.82 -2.32 7.11
C ILE A 54 8.18 -2.64 6.48
N ALA A 55 9.28 -2.22 7.11
CA ALA A 55 10.63 -2.55 6.62
C ALA A 55 10.85 -4.08 6.45
N TYR A 56 10.20 -4.91 7.27
CA TYR A 56 10.34 -6.37 7.18
C TYR A 56 9.65 -6.98 5.96
N ILE A 57 8.67 -6.28 5.37
CA ILE A 57 7.94 -6.74 4.17
C ILE A 57 8.51 -6.17 2.87
N MET A 58 9.48 -5.25 2.95
CA MET A 58 10.10 -4.62 1.78
C MET A 58 11.15 -5.50 1.10
N HIS A 59 11.63 -6.56 1.76
CA HIS A 59 12.67 -7.43 1.23
C HIS A 59 12.28 -8.04 -0.13
N ASN A 60 13.16 -7.93 -1.13
CA ASN A 60 12.93 -8.35 -2.52
C ASN A 60 11.75 -7.66 -3.22
N ILE A 61 11.30 -6.47 -2.79
CA ILE A 61 10.35 -5.66 -3.55
C ILE A 61 11.10 -4.78 -4.54
N ASP A 62 10.77 -4.88 -5.83
CA ASP A 62 11.39 -4.08 -6.89
C ASP A 62 10.64 -2.74 -7.09
N ILE A 63 9.33 -2.74 -6.88
CA ILE A 63 8.45 -1.59 -7.12
C ILE A 63 7.44 -1.45 -5.98
N VAL A 64 7.30 -0.23 -5.46
CA VAL A 64 6.22 0.14 -4.54
C VAL A 64 5.25 1.08 -5.25
N ILE A 65 3.96 0.73 -5.25
CA ILE A 65 2.87 1.58 -5.73
C ILE A 65 2.04 2.01 -4.51
N HIS A 66 2.23 3.25 -4.08
CA HIS A 66 1.63 3.78 -2.84
C HIS A 66 0.27 4.46 -3.11
N LEU A 67 -0.84 3.74 -2.89
CA LEU A 67 -2.21 4.26 -3.05
C LEU A 67 -2.98 4.40 -1.72
N ALA A 68 -2.38 4.03 -0.58
CA ALA A 68 -3.05 4.11 0.72
C ALA A 68 -3.06 5.58 1.20
N ALA A 69 -4.25 6.15 1.34
CA ALA A 69 -4.47 7.48 1.86
C ALA A 69 -5.95 7.66 2.28
N LEU A 70 -6.21 8.61 3.17
CA LEU A 70 -7.53 9.20 3.32
C LEU A 70 -7.75 10.29 2.27
N ILE A 71 -8.91 10.29 1.63
CA ILE A 71 -9.19 11.14 0.46
C ILE A 71 -10.40 12.08 0.64
N ASP A 72 -11.14 11.99 1.75
CA ASP A 72 -12.33 12.80 1.94
C ASP A 72 -11.97 14.22 2.38
N VAL A 73 -12.27 15.20 1.53
CA VAL A 73 -11.94 16.60 1.77
C VAL A 73 -12.66 17.16 2.99
N ARG A 74 -13.94 16.81 3.19
CA ARG A 74 -14.73 17.36 4.30
C ARG A 74 -14.23 16.80 5.63
N GLU A 75 -13.97 15.50 5.68
CA GLU A 75 -13.46 14.84 6.88
C GLU A 75 -12.04 15.33 7.21
N SER A 76 -11.21 15.65 6.21
CA SER A 76 -9.87 16.21 6.43
C SER A 76 -9.86 17.55 7.16
N VAL A 77 -10.88 18.39 6.93
CA VAL A 77 -11.02 19.67 7.63
C VAL A 77 -11.40 19.46 9.09
N LEU A 78 -12.18 18.41 9.38
CA LEU A 78 -12.61 18.07 10.73
C LEU A 78 -11.51 17.33 11.51
N ASN A 79 -10.74 16.48 10.85
CA ASN A 79 -9.72 15.61 11.43
C ASN A 79 -8.32 15.82 10.81
N PRO A 80 -7.76 17.04 10.79
CA PRO A 80 -6.53 17.35 10.05
C PRO A 80 -5.32 16.55 10.55
N ASN A 81 -5.24 16.29 11.86
CA ASN A 81 -4.16 15.49 12.46
C ASN A 81 -4.20 14.04 12.00
N LEU A 82 -5.39 13.45 11.82
CA LEU A 82 -5.54 12.09 11.32
C LEU A 82 -5.07 11.98 9.87
N TYR A 83 -5.47 12.96 9.04
CA TYR A 83 -5.06 13.02 7.64
C TYR A 83 -3.56 13.23 7.50
N HIS A 84 -2.98 14.12 8.32
CA HIS A 84 -1.53 14.30 8.33
C HIS A 84 -0.81 13.01 8.76
N ASP A 85 -1.29 12.35 9.80
CA ASP A 85 -0.66 11.14 10.30
C ASP A 85 -0.70 10.00 9.27
N ILE A 86 -1.82 9.79 8.59
CA ILE A 86 -1.93 8.74 7.56
C ILE A 86 -1.21 9.17 6.27
N ASN A 87 -1.56 10.33 5.71
CA ASN A 87 -1.13 10.71 4.37
C ASN A 87 0.28 11.30 4.31
N VAL A 88 0.81 11.84 5.42
CA VAL A 88 2.16 12.43 5.45
C VAL A 88 3.11 11.50 6.20
N ASN A 89 2.81 11.19 7.47
CA ASN A 89 3.71 10.33 8.26
C ASN A 89 3.71 8.89 7.73
N GLY A 90 2.55 8.36 7.32
CA GLY A 90 2.46 7.04 6.68
C GLY A 90 3.25 6.98 5.37
N THR A 91 3.15 8.00 4.51
CA THR A 91 3.97 8.07 3.28
C THR A 91 5.46 8.14 3.60
N LEU A 92 5.86 8.94 4.59
CA LEU A 92 7.26 8.98 5.04
C LEU A 92 7.75 7.60 5.50
N ASN A 93 6.93 6.87 6.25
CA ASN A 93 7.28 5.52 6.71
C ASN A 93 7.47 4.53 5.54
N ILE A 94 6.66 4.63 4.48
CA ILE A 94 6.86 3.84 3.24
C ILE A 94 8.21 4.21 2.59
N LEU A 95 8.49 5.51 2.42
CA LEU A 95 9.74 5.97 1.81
C LEU A 95 10.98 5.53 2.61
N ASP A 96 10.95 5.70 3.93
CA ASP A 96 12.03 5.27 4.83
C ASP A 96 12.24 3.75 4.78
N SER A 97 11.17 2.98 4.57
CA SER A 97 11.24 1.53 4.41
C SER A 97 11.84 1.13 3.06
N CYS A 98 11.56 1.87 1.98
CA CYS A 98 12.20 1.66 0.68
C CYS A 98 13.72 1.91 0.72
N ILE A 99 14.20 2.85 1.54
CA ILE A 99 15.64 3.15 1.69
C ILE A 99 16.38 2.01 2.40
N LYS A 100 15.69 1.27 3.27
CA LYS A 100 16.28 0.18 4.08
C LYS A 100 16.28 -1.19 3.39
N ASN A 101 15.71 -1.27 2.18
CA ASN A 101 15.65 -2.47 1.34
C ASN A 101 17.03 -2.81 0.75
#